data_AF-A0A148N489-F1
#
_entry.id   AF-A0A148N489-F1
#
_cell.length_a   1.000
_cell.length_b   1.000
_cell.length_c   1.000
_cell.angle_alpha   90.00
_cell.angle_beta   90.00
_cell.angle_gamma   90.00
#
_symmetry.space_group_name_H-M   'P 1'
#
loop_
_entity.id
_entity.type
_entity.pdbx_description
1 polymer ?
#
loop_
_entity_poly.entity_id
_entity_poly.type
_entity_poly.pdbx_seq_one_letter_code
_entity_poly.pdbx_strand_id
1 'polypeptide(L)'
;MATMRNFLTTKEFADKIGMKPASIRVFLCRHGSYHGIKPIGRMPNGWLIWPKNAPEKFFELGRIREPEIFERTQNAINHIGERK
;
A
#
# COMPACT_ATOMS: atom_id res chain seq x y z
N MET A 1 3.01 -27.23 -0.45
CA MET A 1 2.28 -26.80 0.76
C MET A 1 2.42 -25.29 0.92
N ALA A 2 1.35 -24.51 0.75
CA ALA A 2 1.41 -23.06 0.91
C ALA A 2 1.24 -22.69 2.39
N THR A 3 2.30 -22.22 3.05
CA THR A 3 2.22 -21.65 4.39
C THR A 3 1.23 -20.48 4.36
N MET A 4 0.14 -20.55 5.14
CA MET A 4 -0.78 -19.43 5.29
C MET A 4 -0.07 -18.27 6.00
N ARG A 5 0.49 -17.35 5.22
CA ARG A 5 1.03 -16.10 5.76
C ARG A 5 -0.13 -15.23 6.20
N ASN A 6 -0.18 -14.90 7.49
CA ASN A 6 -1.16 -13.98 8.08
C ASN A 6 -0.78 -12.50 7.91
N PHE A 7 0.22 -12.22 7.09
CA PHE A 7 0.75 -10.89 6.83
C PHE A 7 1.01 -10.68 5.34
N LEU A 8 1.02 -9.42 4.93
CA LEU A 8 1.37 -8.97 3.59
C LEU A 8 2.68 -8.20 3.63
N THR A 9 3.49 -8.38 2.60
CA THR A 9 4.62 -7.47 2.34
C THR A 9 4.10 -6.16 1.76
N THR A 10 4.94 -5.12 1.75
CA THR A 10 4.57 -3.85 1.09
C THR A 10 4.28 -4.05 -0.40
N LYS A 11 4.95 -5.00 -1.06
CA LYS A 11 4.71 -5.31 -2.47
C LYS A 11 3.33 -5.95 -2.66
N GLU A 12 2.98 -6.96 -1.87
CA GLU A 12 1.67 -7.62 -1.94
C GLU A 12 0.54 -6.67 -1.54
N PHE A 13 0.75 -5.81 -0.54
CA PHE A 13 -0.22 -4.77 -0.19
C PHE A 13 -0.42 -3.79 -1.35
N ALA A 14 0.67 -3.32 -1.95
CA ALA A 14 0.64 -2.39 -3.07
C ALA A 14 -0.09 -2.98 -4.29
N ASP A 15 0.20 -4.24 -4.62
CA ASP A 15 -0.43 -4.99 -5.71
C ASP A 15 -1.95 -5.09 -5.52
N LYS A 16 -2.40 -5.42 -4.30
CA LYS A 16 -3.83 -5.52 -3.97
C LYS A 16 -4.60 -4.19 -4.07
N ILE A 17 -3.93 -3.06 -3.83
CA ILE A 17 -4.54 -1.73 -3.94
C ILE A 17 -4.23 -1.03 -5.27
N GLY A 18 -3.51 -1.68 -6.19
CA GLY A 18 -3.11 -1.12 -7.48
C GLY A 18 -2.04 -0.01 -7.42
N MET A 19 -1.33 0.12 -6.30
CA MET A 19 -0.36 1.19 -6.07
C MET A 19 1.09 0.73 -6.25
N LYS A 20 2.01 1.70 -6.39
CA LYS A 20 3.45 1.43 -6.38
C LYS A 20 3.97 1.32 -4.93
N PRO A 21 4.77 0.28 -4.60
CA PRO A 21 5.32 0.11 -3.25
C PRO A 21 6.25 1.26 -2.84
N ALA A 22 6.90 1.92 -3.80
CA ALA A 22 7.73 3.10 -3.56
C ALA A 22 6.90 4.29 -3.05
N SER A 23 5.71 4.50 -3.62
CA SER A 23 4.80 5.58 -3.18
C SER A 23 4.35 5.36 -1.73
N ILE A 24 4.00 4.12 -1.40
CA ILE A 24 3.60 3.73 -0.04
C ILE A 24 4.73 4.05 0.95
N ARG A 25 5.98 3.70 0.60
CA ARG A 25 7.15 4.00 1.44
C ARG A 25 7.37 5.51 1.60
N VAL A 26 7.31 6.29 0.53
CA VAL A 26 7.48 7.76 0.56
C VAL A 26 6.41 8.39 1.45
N PHE A 27 5.15 8.00 1.27
CA PHE A 27 4.04 8.50 2.07
C PHE A 27 4.21 8.12 3.54
N LEU A 28 4.64 6.88 3.83
CA LEU A 28 4.90 6.42 5.19
C LEU A 28 6.03 7.21 5.86
N CYS A 29 7.10 7.55 5.13
CA CYS A 29 8.19 8.37 5.66
C CYS A 29 7.75 9.81 5.95
N ARG A 30 6.86 10.39 5.12
CA ARG A 30 6.39 11.78 5.26
C ARG A 30 5.30 11.95 6.32
N HIS A 31 4.35 11.02 6.37
CA HIS A 31 3.14 11.12 7.21
C HIS A 31 3.13 10.13 8.38
N GLY A 32 4.07 9.19 8.44
CA GLY A 32 4.15 8.16 9.49
C GLY A 32 3.07 7.08 9.44
N SER A 33 2.10 7.20 8.53
CA SER A 33 1.04 6.22 8.30
C SER A 33 0.58 6.31 6.85
N TYR A 34 0.07 5.22 6.28
CA TYR A 34 -0.50 5.21 4.93
C TYR A 34 -2.01 5.19 5.01
N HIS A 35 -2.65 6.35 4.78
CA HIS A 35 -4.11 6.51 4.92
C HIS A 35 -4.66 5.98 6.26
N GLY A 36 -3.92 6.18 7.36
CA GLY A 36 -4.28 5.66 8.69
C GLY A 36 -3.90 4.20 8.96
N ILE A 37 -3.40 3.47 7.97
CA ILE A 37 -2.90 2.10 8.12
C ILE A 37 -1.40 2.16 8.44
N LYS A 38 -0.99 1.45 9.50
CA LYS A 38 0.41 1.32 9.91
C LYS A 38 0.90 -0.11 9.69
N PRO A 39 2.17 -0.30 9.28
CA PRO A 39 2.77 -1.62 9.29
C PRO A 39 2.83 -2.14 10.73
N ILE A 40 2.53 -3.43 10.90
CA ILE A 40 2.54 -4.09 12.23
C ILE A 40 3.96 -4.30 12.75
N GLY A 41 4.96 -4.27 11.88
CA GLY A 41 6.34 -4.44 12.27
C GLY A 41 7.29 -4.42 11.10
N ARG A 42 8.55 -4.71 11.43
CA ARG A 42 9.64 -4.90 10.47
C ARG A 42 10.15 -6.33 10.58
N MET A 43 10.29 -6.99 9.45
CA MET A 43 10.88 -8.31 9.35
C MET A 43 12.42 -8.18 9.50
N PRO A 44 13.16 -9.23 9.91
CA PRO A 44 14.61 -9.15 10.12
C PRO A 44 15.40 -8.72 8.88
N ASN A 45 14.84 -8.93 7.69
CA ASN A 45 15.37 -8.46 6.41
C ASN A 45 15.06 -6.98 6.10
N GLY A 46 14.47 -6.23 7.04
CA GLY A 46 14.10 -4.82 6.90
C GLY A 46 12.79 -4.57 6.14
N TRP A 47 12.03 -5.61 5.76
CA TRP A 47 10.75 -5.43 5.07
C TRP A 47 9.64 -5.03 6.04
N LEU A 48 8.78 -4.11 5.59
CA LEU A 48 7.58 -3.74 6.34
C LEU A 48 6.53 -4.82 6.20
N ILE A 49 6.00 -5.22 7.35
CA ILE A 49 4.94 -6.22 7.48
C ILE A 49 3.62 -5.48 7.63
N TRP A 50 2.66 -5.81 6.78
CA TRP A 50 1.31 -5.29 6.79
C TRP A 50 0.34 -6.38 7.26
N PRO A 51 -0.74 -6.03 7.96
CA PRO A 51 -1.74 -7.01 8.31
C PRO A 51 -2.52 -7.42 7.05
N LYS A 52 -3.00 -8.66 7.01
CA LYS A 52 -3.71 -9.19 5.83
C LYS A 52 -4.99 -8.41 5.48
N ASN A 53 -5.60 -7.78 6.49
CA ASN A 53 -6.79 -6.94 6.36
C ASN A 53 -6.50 -5.47 6.00
N ALA A 54 -5.24 -5.11 5.71
CA ALA A 54 -4.88 -3.74 5.33
C ALA A 54 -5.56 -3.28 4.03
N PRO A 55 -5.64 -4.08 2.95
CA PRO A 55 -6.32 -3.67 1.72
C PRO A 55 -7.81 -3.41 1.96
N GLU A 56 -8.49 -4.29 2.71
CA GLU A 56 -9.91 -4.11 3.05
C GLU A 56 -10.11 -2.80 3.81
N LYS A 57 -9.29 -2.55 4.85
CA LYS A 57 -9.31 -1.26 5.58
C LYS A 57 -9.02 -0.06 4.69
N PHE A 58 -8.16 -0.20 3.68
CA PHE A 58 -7.86 0.89 2.75
C PHE A 58 -9.08 1.25 1.92
N PHE A 59 -9.80 0.25 1.40
CA PHE A 59 -11.04 0.49 0.66
C PHE A 59 -12.17 0.99 1.56
N GLU A 60 -12.26 0.52 2.80
CA GLU A 60 -13.20 1.04 3.80
C GLU A 60 -12.93 2.51 4.12
N LEU A 61 -11.67 2.89 4.33
CA LEU A 61 -11.29 4.28 4.61
C LEU A 61 -11.40 5.19 3.38
N GLY A 62 -11.11 4.66 2.18
CA GLY A 62 -11.27 5.36 0.91
C GLY A 62 -12.74 5.64 0.57
N ARG A 63 -13.67 4.79 1.01
CA ARG A 63 -15.12 5.07 0.91
C ARG A 63 -15.56 6.26 1.77
N ILE A 64 -14.78 6.63 2.80
CA ILE A 64 -15.09 7.72 3.72
C ILE A 64 -14.40 9.03 3.30
N ARG A 65 -13.26 8.96 2.58
CA ARG A 65 -12.48 10.12 2.12
C ARG A 65 -12.30 10.09 0.61
N GLU A 66 -13.15 10.85 -0.07
CA GLU A 66 -13.07 11.39 -1.45
C GLU A 66 -12.47 10.48 -2.56
N PRO A 67 -13.29 10.05 -3.54
CA PRO A 67 -12.86 9.19 -4.65
C PRO A 67 -11.86 9.85 -5.63
N GLU A 68 -11.67 11.17 -5.61
CA GLU A 68 -10.85 11.90 -6.62
C GLU A 68 -9.34 11.66 -6.50
N ILE A 69 -8.82 11.36 -5.30
CA ILE A 69 -7.37 11.17 -5.11
C ILE A 69 -6.94 9.83 -5.71
N PHE A 70 -7.78 8.79 -5.60
CA PHE A 70 -7.49 7.45 -6.11
C PHE A 70 -7.26 7.47 -7.63
N GLU A 71 -8.15 8.14 -8.36
CA GLU A 71 -8.08 8.25 -9.83
C GLU A 71 -6.89 9.10 -10.30
N ARG A 72 -6.59 10.21 -9.62
CA ARG A 72 -5.38 11.01 -9.89
C ARG A 72 -4.10 10.21 -9.66
N THR A 73 -4.04 9.41 -8.60
CA THR A 73 -2.87 8.57 -8.33
C THR A 73 -2.73 7.42 -9.32
N GLN A 74 -3.84 6.81 -9.75
CA GLN A 74 -3.83 5.73 -10.73
C GLN A 74 -3.37 6.24 -12.11
N ASN A 75 -3.86 7.42 -12.53
CA ASN A 75 -3.45 8.07 -13.77
C ASN A 75 -1.96 8.47 -13.75
N ALA A 76 -1.42 8.95 -12.62
CA ALA A 76 0.01 9.22 -12.49
C ALA A 76 0.87 7.94 -12.47
N ILE A 77 0.35 6.83 -11.95
CA ILE A 77 1.03 5.53 -11.95
C ILE A 77 1.15 4.98 -13.38
N ASN A 78 0.08 5.05 -14.16
CA ASN A 78 0.01 4.57 -15.53
C ASN A 78 0.97 5.37 -16.46
N HIS A 79 1.14 6.68 -16.25
CA HIS A 79 2.03 7.50 -17.08
C HIS A 79 3.53 7.39 -16.77
N ILE A 80 3.95 6.85 -15.63
CA ILE A 80 5.38 6.69 -15.30
C ILE A 80 5.98 5.41 -15.94
N GLY A 81 5.15 4.57 -16.58
CA GLY A 81 5.60 3.38 -17.33
C GLY A 81 6.22 3.67 -18.71
N GLU A 82 6.19 4.92 -19.19
CA GLU A 82 6.66 5.31 -20.53
C GLU A 82 8.02 6.03 -20.55
N ARG A 83 8.88 5.81 -19.56
CA ARG A 83 10.31 6.16 -19.72
C ARG A 83 11.16 4.89 -19.78
N LYS A 84 11.54 4.62 -21.03
CA LYS A 84 12.57 3.69 -21.53
C LYS A 84 13.71 3.43 -20.56
#